data_AF-A0A0L7KID7-F1
#
_entry.id   AF-A0A0L7KID7-F1
#
_cell.length_a   1.000
_cell.length_b   1.000
_cell.length_c   1.000
_cell.angle_alpha   90.00
_cell.angle_beta   90.00
_cell.angle_gamma   90.00
#
_symmetry.space_group_name_H-M   'P 1'
#
loop_
_entity.id
_entity.type
_entity.pdbx_description
1 polymer ?
#
loop_
_entity_poly.entity_id
_entity_poly.type
_entity_poly.pdbx_seq_one_letter_code
_entity_poly.pdbx_strand_id
1 'polypeptide(L)'
;MHSFYIGISTHITFDSLMPVDSTGNRNHAHGKFFASSGFGGIGNSALFRQNYIYIPHSDEYFKSVDFSYTFFIYLLQDEISRKNNMEEKFCPVIHKGIIKDKIQESSPAILINTKVKLNKYK
;
A
#
# COMPACT_ATOMS: atom_id res chain seq x y z
N MET A 1 15.27 -7.72 19.23
CA MET A 1 15.25 -9.12 18.74
C MET A 1 14.92 -9.03 17.25
N HIS A 2 15.88 -9.25 16.35
CA HIS A 2 15.64 -9.19 14.90
C HIS A 2 15.04 -10.52 14.46
N SER A 3 13.76 -10.54 14.09
CA SER A 3 13.18 -11.70 13.40
C SER A 3 13.75 -11.73 11.99
N PHE A 4 14.63 -12.70 11.70
CA PHE A 4 15.07 -12.99 10.34
C PHE A 4 13.95 -13.72 9.61
N TYR A 5 13.33 -13.04 8.65
CA TYR A 5 12.35 -13.63 7.75
C TYR A 5 13.07 -14.23 6.54
N ILE A 6 13.33 -15.55 6.57
CA ILE A 6 13.92 -16.24 5.43
C ILE A 6 12.92 -16.23 4.26
N GLY A 7 13.39 -15.79 3.08
CA GLY A 7 12.57 -15.74 1.87
C GLY A 7 11.70 -14.49 1.71
N ILE A 8 11.80 -13.51 2.62
CA ILE A 8 11.09 -12.22 2.50
C ILE A 8 12.08 -11.13 2.09
N SER A 9 11.89 -10.55 0.91
CA SER A 9 12.70 -9.43 0.41
C SER A 9 12.46 -8.13 1.19
N THR A 10 11.23 -7.93 1.67
CA THR A 10 10.81 -6.71 2.37
C THR A 10 9.60 -6.95 3.25
N HIS A 11 9.59 -6.35 4.44
CA HIS A 11 8.44 -6.33 5.33
C HIS A 11 8.30 -4.93 5.94
N ILE A 12 7.39 -4.12 5.39
CA ILE A 12 7.18 -2.74 5.84
C ILE A 12 6.24 -2.71 7.04
N THR A 13 6.71 -2.13 8.15
CA THR A 13 5.90 -1.82 9.33
C THR A 13 5.68 -0.32 9.46
N PHE A 14 4.62 0.05 10.17
CA PHE A 14 4.22 1.45 10.41
C PHE A 14 4.29 1.82 11.89
N ASP A 15 5.02 1.04 12.69
CA ASP A 15 5.16 1.22 14.14
C ASP A 15 6.08 2.38 14.52
N SER A 16 6.86 2.88 13.55
CA SER A 16 7.79 3.99 13.70
C SER A 16 7.29 5.24 12.97
N LEU A 17 7.97 6.38 13.15
CA LEU A 17 7.68 7.62 12.43
C LEU A 17 7.89 7.52 10.91
N MET A 18 8.61 6.50 10.45
CA MET A 18 8.87 6.19 9.05
C MET A 18 8.41 4.76 8.74
N PRO A 19 8.03 4.46 7.48
CA PRO A 19 7.68 3.12 7.07
C PRO A 19 8.94 2.26 6.92
N VAL A 20 9.19 1.41 7.92
CA VAL A 20 10.48 0.71 8.11
C VAL A 20 10.40 -0.71 7.58
N ASP A 21 11.39 -1.11 6.78
CA ASP A 21 11.63 -2.51 6.47
C ASP A 21 12.24 -3.24 7.69
N SER A 22 11.48 -4.16 8.26
CA SER A 22 11.88 -4.92 9.45
C SER A 22 12.65 -6.21 9.12
N THR A 23 12.89 -6.52 7.85
CA THR A 23 13.68 -7.70 7.46
C THR A 23 15.18 -7.54 7.70
N GLY A 24 15.65 -6.29 7.80
CA GLY A 24 17.08 -5.95 7.83
C GLY A 24 17.69 -5.71 6.44
N ASN A 25 16.93 -5.86 5.36
CA ASN A 25 17.41 -5.68 3.98
C ASN A 25 17.56 -4.20 3.57
N ARG A 26 17.20 -3.26 4.46
CA ARG A 26 17.31 -1.80 4.27
C ARG A 26 16.44 -1.25 3.13
N ASN A 27 15.37 -1.95 2.77
CA ASN A 27 14.41 -1.51 1.75
C ASN A 27 13.31 -0.64 2.35
N HIS A 28 13.66 0.38 3.14
CA HIS A 28 12.68 1.29 3.75
C HIS A 28 11.83 1.96 2.67
N ALA A 29 10.54 2.16 2.97
CA ALA A 29 9.68 2.90 2.05
C ALA A 29 9.87 4.41 2.24
N HIS A 30 9.52 5.17 1.21
CA HIS A 30 9.52 6.63 1.24
C HIS A 30 8.10 7.15 1.01
N GLY A 31 7.77 8.24 1.69
CA GLY A 31 6.47 8.89 1.58
C GLY A 31 5.93 9.27 2.96
N LYS A 32 4.77 9.92 2.94
CA LYS A 32 4.04 10.29 4.16
C LYS A 32 2.95 9.26 4.39
N PHE A 33 2.62 9.00 5.65
CA PHE A 33 1.46 8.24 6.06
C PHE A 33 0.96 8.78 7.40
N PHE A 34 -0.27 8.44 7.78
CA PHE A 34 -0.78 8.67 9.12
C PHE A 34 -0.83 7.33 9.87
N ALA A 35 -0.26 7.26 11.06
CA ALA A 35 -0.37 6.05 11.89
C ALA A 35 -1.83 5.87 12.33
N SER A 36 -2.31 4.63 12.27
CA SER A 36 -3.64 4.24 12.72
C SER A 36 -3.57 2.86 13.39
N SER A 37 -4.69 2.39 13.94
CA SER A 37 -4.73 1.12 14.67
C SER A 37 -4.40 -0.06 13.75
N GLY A 38 -3.47 -0.92 14.17
CA GLY A 38 -3.15 -2.16 13.49
C GLY A 38 -4.25 -3.22 13.61
N PHE A 39 -4.13 -4.28 12.82
CA PHE A 39 -5.08 -5.40 12.87
C PHE A 39 -4.99 -6.12 14.22
N GLY A 40 -6.13 -6.46 14.80
CA GLY A 40 -6.20 -7.14 16.10
C GLY A 40 -5.64 -6.33 17.26
N GLY A 41 -5.45 -5.01 17.11
CA GLY A 41 -4.85 -4.15 18.13
C GLY A 41 -3.33 -4.31 18.29
N ILE A 42 -2.67 -5.00 17.36
CA ILE A 42 -1.22 -5.20 17.37
C ILE A 42 -0.57 -4.26 16.36
N GLY A 43 0.39 -3.48 16.83
CA GLY A 43 1.13 -2.50 16.02
C GLY A 43 0.24 -1.41 15.42
N ASN A 44 0.80 -0.67 14.47
CA ASN A 44 0.14 0.40 13.73
C ASN A 44 -0.07 0.01 12.27
N SER A 45 -1.21 0.42 11.71
CA SER A 45 -1.45 0.45 10.28
C SER A 45 -1.13 1.84 9.71
N ALA A 46 -1.01 1.93 8.39
CA ALA A 46 -0.93 3.21 7.69
C ALA A 46 -2.28 3.60 7.09
N LEU A 47 -2.71 4.82 7.42
CA LEU A 47 -3.83 5.49 6.78
C LEU A 47 -3.32 6.37 5.63
N PHE A 48 -3.88 6.11 4.45
CA PHE A 48 -3.61 6.86 3.22
C PHE A 48 -4.85 7.66 2.81
N ARG A 49 -4.69 8.96 2.62
CA ARG A 49 -5.65 9.94 2.11
C ARG A 49 -4.97 10.81 1.06
N GLN A 50 -5.11 10.44 -0.21
CA GLN A 50 -4.46 11.11 -1.36
C GLN A 50 -2.91 11.17 -1.26
N ASN A 51 -2.32 10.21 -0.55
CA ASN A 51 -0.88 10.02 -0.43
C ASN A 51 -0.56 8.53 -0.58
N TYR A 52 0.71 8.23 -0.82
CA TYR A 52 1.22 6.88 -0.95
C TYR A 52 2.63 6.80 -0.37
N ILE A 53 3.09 5.57 -0.15
CA ILE A 53 4.51 5.27 0.03
C ILE A 53 5.01 4.49 -1.18
N TYR A 54 6.29 4.55 -1.45
CA TYR A 54 6.93 3.74 -2.48
C TYR A 54 8.24 3.14 -1.96
N ILE A 55 8.62 2.00 -2.53
CA ILE A 55 9.85 1.31 -2.19
C ILE A 55 10.75 1.40 -3.43
N PRO A 56 11.96 1.99 -3.31
CA PRO A 56 12.89 2.07 -4.43
C PRO A 56 13.26 0.68 -4.95
N HIS A 57 13.62 0.60 -6.23
CA HIS A 57 14.15 -0.65 -6.76
C HIS A 57 15.48 -1.02 -6.09
N SER A 58 15.68 -2.32 -5.88
CA SER A 58 16.90 -2.92 -5.35
C SER A 58 17.23 -4.13 -6.20
N ASP A 59 18.37 -4.11 -6.88
CA ASP A 59 18.81 -5.22 -7.73
C ASP A 59 19.06 -6.50 -6.93
N GLU A 60 19.39 -6.36 -5.64
CA GLU A 60 19.63 -7.48 -4.74
C GLU A 60 18.33 -8.21 -4.39
N TYR A 61 17.26 -7.46 -4.09
CA TYR A 61 16.04 -8.01 -3.49
C TYR A 61 14.81 -8.06 -4.43
N PHE A 62 14.80 -7.26 -5.52
CA PHE A 62 13.62 -7.04 -6.37
C PHE A 62 13.81 -7.36 -7.85
N LYS A 63 14.90 -8.04 -8.24
CA LYS A 63 15.19 -8.44 -9.63
C LYS A 63 14.38 -9.65 -10.13
N SER A 64 13.81 -10.44 -9.21
CA SER A 64 13.10 -11.67 -9.56
C SER A 64 11.84 -11.35 -10.38
N VAL A 65 11.59 -12.16 -11.41
CA VAL A 65 10.33 -12.14 -12.18
C VAL A 65 9.19 -12.82 -11.41
N ASP A 66 9.53 -13.77 -10.54
CA ASP A 66 8.59 -14.46 -9.65
C ASP A 66 8.62 -13.81 -8.27
N PHE A 67 7.48 -13.32 -7.81
CA PHE A 67 7.32 -12.70 -6.50
C PHE A 67 5.88 -12.77 -6.02
N SER A 68 5.65 -12.41 -4.76
CA SER A 68 4.33 -12.32 -4.17
C SER A 68 4.24 -11.12 -3.24
N TYR A 69 3.05 -10.52 -3.15
CA TYR A 69 2.73 -9.48 -2.18
C TYR A 69 1.66 -10.00 -1.23
N THR A 70 1.87 -9.80 0.06
CA THR A 70 0.88 -10.10 1.09
C THR A 70 0.69 -8.86 1.94
N PHE A 71 -0.54 -8.41 2.09
CA PHE A 71 -0.90 -7.27 2.92
C PHE A 71 -2.36 -7.37 3.37
N PHE A 72 -2.69 -6.64 4.44
CA PHE A 72 -4.07 -6.41 4.87
C PHE A 72 -4.47 -4.98 4.49
N ILE A 73 -5.71 -4.80 4.04
CA ILE A 73 -6.26 -3.50 3.68
C ILE A 73 -7.68 -3.33 4.23
N TYR A 74 -7.98 -2.12 4.69
CA TYR A 74 -9.32 -1.67 5.06
C TYR A 74 -9.71 -0.50 4.19
N LEU A 75 -10.87 -0.59 3.55
CA LEU A 75 -11.45 0.51 2.78
C LEU A 75 -12.39 1.29 3.69
N LEU A 76 -11.98 2.50 4.06
CA LEU A 76 -12.78 3.36 4.93
C LEU A 76 -13.96 3.97 4.17
N GLN A 77 -15.10 4.05 4.85
CA GLN A 77 -16.32 4.68 4.34
C GLN A 77 -16.68 5.97 5.07
N ASP A 78 -15.72 6.62 5.74
CA ASP A 78 -15.95 7.90 6.42
C ASP A 78 -16.27 9.05 5.45
N GLU A 79 -16.79 10.16 5.96
CA GLU A 79 -17.23 11.30 5.14
C GLU A 79 -16.17 11.80 4.16
N ILE A 80 -14.92 11.89 4.61
CA ILE A 80 -13.83 12.38 3.78
C ILE A 80 -13.50 11.35 2.68
N SER A 81 -13.49 10.06 3.01
CA SER A 81 -13.30 8.99 2.02
C SER A 81 -14.42 8.96 0.98
N ARG A 82 -15.66 9.23 1.38
CA ARG A 82 -16.81 9.37 0.46
C ARG A 82 -16.73 10.63 -0.41
N LYS A 83 -16.33 11.77 0.15
CA LYS A 83 -16.11 13.03 -0.59
C LYS A 83 -14.97 12.92 -1.60
N ASN A 84 -13.96 12.09 -1.33
CA ASN A 84 -12.86 11.86 -2.27
C ASN A 84 -13.20 10.87 -3.39
N ASN A 85 -14.39 10.26 -3.34
CA ASN A 85 -14.85 9.21 -4.25
C ASN A 85 -15.96 9.71 -5.20
N MET A 86 -15.92 11.00 -5.58
CA MET A 86 -16.96 11.58 -6.43
C MET A 86 -16.76 11.31 -7.93
N GLU A 87 -15.58 10.86 -8.35
CA GLU A 87 -15.26 10.60 -9.76
C GLU A 87 -15.18 9.10 -10.07
N GLU A 88 -15.46 8.69 -11.31
CA GLU A 88 -15.30 7.31 -11.82
C GLU A 88 -13.82 6.91 -11.95
N LYS A 89 -13.04 7.09 -10.89
CA LYS A 89 -11.62 6.83 -10.89
C LYS A 89 -11.33 5.57 -10.08
N PHE A 90 -10.63 4.64 -10.72
CA PHE A 90 -10.00 3.53 -10.03
C PHE A 90 -8.88 4.07 -9.14
N CYS A 91 -8.89 3.73 -7.85
CA CYS A 91 -7.84 4.09 -6.91
C CYS A 91 -6.78 2.98 -6.87
N PRO A 92 -5.50 3.27 -7.18
CA PRO A 92 -4.45 2.28 -7.04
C PRO A 92 -4.18 1.96 -5.57
N VAL A 93 -4.23 0.68 -5.23
CA VAL A 93 -3.83 0.16 -3.91
C VAL A 93 -2.33 -0.15 -3.91
N ILE A 94 -1.89 -0.87 -4.93
CA ILE A 94 -0.48 -1.21 -5.15
C ILE A 94 -0.25 -1.30 -6.64
N HIS A 95 0.93 -0.86 -7.08
CA HIS A 95 1.43 -1.11 -8.42
C HIS A 95 2.96 -1.22 -8.39
N LYS A 96 3.50 -2.12 -9.21
CA LYS A 96 4.95 -2.20 -9.46
C LYS A 96 5.26 -1.48 -10.76
N GLY A 97 6.18 -0.52 -10.73
CA GLY A 97 6.54 0.30 -11.90
C GLY A 97 5.91 1.68 -11.85
N ILE A 98 6.05 2.43 -12.95
CA ILE A 98 5.71 3.85 -13.00
C ILE A 98 4.40 4.04 -13.79
N ILE A 99 3.47 4.79 -13.20
CA ILE A 99 2.31 5.33 -13.91
C ILE A 99 2.56 6.83 -14.11
N LYS A 100 2.92 7.22 -15.33
CA LYS A 100 3.04 8.61 -15.77
C LYS A 100 2.17 8.83 -17.00
N ASP A 101 1.78 10.08 -17.28
CA ASP A 101 0.78 10.47 -18.29
C ASP A 101 0.87 9.77 -19.67
N LYS A 102 2.06 9.32 -20.08
CA LYS A 102 2.30 8.62 -21.36
C LYS A 102 2.94 7.24 -21.22
N ILE A 103 3.25 6.80 -20.01
CA ILE A 103 3.95 5.54 -19.72
C ILE A 103 3.18 4.83 -18.62
N GLN A 104 2.50 3.76 -18.99
CA GLN A 104 1.77 2.90 -18.06
C GLN A 104 2.45 1.52 -18.03
N GLU A 105 3.66 1.49 -17.49
CA GLU A 105 4.43 0.25 -17.28
C GLU A 105 4.29 -0.18 -15.82
N SER A 106 3.04 -0.36 -15.41
CA SER A 106 2.71 -0.79 -14.06
C SER A 106 2.07 -2.17 -14.06
N SER A 107 2.84 -3.21 -13.78
CA SER A 107 2.31 -4.57 -13.64
C SER A 107 3.19 -5.39 -12.69
N PRO A 108 2.59 -6.09 -11.70
CA PRO A 108 1.16 -6.16 -11.39
C PRO A 108 0.65 -4.90 -10.68
N ALA A 109 -0.66 -4.68 -10.76
CA ALA A 109 -1.37 -3.60 -10.06
C ALA A 109 -2.72 -4.08 -9.53
N ILE A 110 -3.10 -3.60 -8.34
CA ILE A 110 -4.44 -3.77 -7.77
C ILE A 110 -5.09 -2.39 -7.72
N LEU A 111 -6.20 -2.27 -8.43
CA LEU A 111 -6.98 -1.05 -8.52
C LEU A 111 -8.39 -1.31 -8.00
N ILE A 112 -8.93 -0.40 -7.18
CA ILE A 112 -10.28 -0.54 -6.61
C ILE A 112 -11.17 0.59 -7.08
N ASN A 113 -12.34 0.24 -7.61
CA ASN A 113 -13.43 1.18 -7.82
C ASN A 113 -14.26 1.24 -6.55
N THR A 114 -14.26 2.39 -5.89
CA THR A 114 -14.94 2.60 -4.63
C THR A 114 -16.39 3.07 -4.80
N LYS A 115 -16.93 3.18 -6.04
CA LYS A 115 -18.35 3.48 -6.25
C LYS A 115 -19.23 2.40 -5.61
N VAL A 116 -19.88 2.77 -4.52
CA VAL A 116 -21.00 2.01 -3.97
C VAL A 116 -22.23 2.36 -4.80
N LYS A 117 -22.75 1.41 -5.59
CA LYS A 117 -24.11 1.54 -6.11
C LYS A 117 -25.06 1.45 -4.91
N LEU A 118 -25.61 2.58 -4.47
CA LEU A 118 -26.79 2.57 -3.64
C LEU A 118 -27.90 1.91 -4.46
N ASN A 119 -28.18 0.64 -4.24
CA ASN A 119 -29.43 0.06 -4.67
C ASN A 119 -30.53 0.82 -3.92
N LYS A 120 -31.16 1.77 -4.63
CA LYS A 120 -32.43 2.34 -4.21
C LYS A 120 -33.44 1.20 -4.29
N TYR A 121 -33.58 0.44 -3.20
CA TYR A 121 -34.79 -0.33 -3.00
C TYR A 121 -35.93 0.70 -2.98
N LYS A 122 -36.74 0.64 -4.05
CA LYS A 122 -38.00 1.37 -4.21
C LYS A 122 -39.09 0.66 -3.43
#